data_AF-A0A920V1Y5-F1
#
_entry.id   AF-A0A920V1Y5-F1
#
_cell.length_a   1.000
_cell.length_b   1.000
_cell.length_c   1.000
_cell.angle_alpha   90.00
_cell.angle_beta   90.00
_cell.angle_gamma   90.00
#
_symmetry.space_group_name_H-M   'P 1'
#
loop_
_entity.id
_entity.type
_entity.pdbx_description
1 polymer ?
#
loop_
_entity_poly.entity_id
_entity_poly.type
_entity_poly.pdbx_seq_one_letter_code
_entity_poly.pdbx_strand_id
1 'polypeptide(L)'
;MVDCGATNWWNWPARWPPLQQVADGRYWPRSFQQLYFSFKAINKNDVTAAGKPAGFLGKSAPPGSGRLPPSCPAGGTCHRAPTVTADGKQRFMAISSDSIKPLTDWLAQNRPPNYKPAGGGPPPRLPRRLPRPSRRPRARPRPAARVVLDARADVGLSSGRSRDPFTSSVSVDLLRALIMCGIVGYVGHRPASDLLLDGLSRLEYRGYDSAGIAVVEDREIAVRKRRGRVAGLIELIESHPVEGSIGIGHTRWATHGDPSDVNSHPHLDESGRVVLVHNGVIENHDRLKARLAETGCGFRSSTDTEVVAQLIGWHLEQLIESGHAADDPETCWSALRATLDELEGTYGLGVLFRDCPGHLWAARCGSPLVIGVGEQEYFLASDTSPLIGYTRDVVYLDDHDTARLGRDGLEVRHRDAGTRDVAVQTIQDEAVDVELGEFPHYMLKEIYEQPDSIRSAMRGRMDGDDATAVFGGLNADAGELRRIDRIVLTACGTSWHAGLVGEYLIEEFARIPTGV
;
A
#
# COMPACT_ATOMS: atom_id res chain seq x y z
N MET A 1 -12.56 -35.01 -22.83
CA MET A 1 -13.40 -35.32 -21.67
C MET A 1 -12.53 -35.12 -20.42
N VAL A 2 -12.32 -33.86 -20.05
CA VAL A 2 -11.74 -33.41 -18.78
C VAL A 2 -12.45 -32.08 -18.50
N ASP A 3 -13.18 -32.07 -17.40
CA ASP A 3 -14.12 -31.05 -16.98
C ASP A 3 -13.34 -29.90 -16.32
N CYS A 4 -13.21 -28.76 -17.02
CA CYS A 4 -12.67 -27.54 -16.46
C CYS A 4 -13.81 -26.80 -15.75
N GLY A 5 -13.95 -27.06 -14.45
CA GLY A 5 -14.89 -26.37 -13.59
C GLY A 5 -14.58 -24.87 -13.49
N ALA A 6 -15.21 -24.08 -14.36
CA ALA A 6 -15.33 -22.64 -14.21
C ALA A 6 -16.13 -22.34 -12.93
N THR A 7 -15.43 -21.99 -11.84
CA THR A 7 -16.09 -21.37 -10.70
C THR A 7 -16.36 -19.91 -11.03
N ASN A 8 -17.63 -19.60 -11.28
CA ASN A 8 -18.16 -18.26 -11.38
C ASN A 8 -18.04 -17.53 -10.02
N TRP A 9 -17.02 -16.68 -9.84
CA TRP A 9 -16.82 -15.88 -8.62
C TRP A 9 -17.54 -14.52 -8.61
N TRP A 10 -18.51 -14.30 -9.51
CA TRP A 10 -19.31 -13.05 -9.58
C TRP A 10 -20.64 -13.09 -8.80
N ASN A 11 -20.88 -14.13 -8.00
CA ASN A 11 -22.11 -14.26 -7.22
C ASN A 11 -21.80 -14.61 -5.76
N TRP A 12 -21.14 -13.71 -5.04
CA TRP A 12 -21.22 -13.69 -3.59
C TRP A 12 -22.20 -12.59 -3.18
N PRO A 13 -23.43 -12.92 -2.75
CA PRO A 13 -24.29 -11.92 -2.12
C PRO A 13 -23.58 -11.48 -0.85
N ALA A 14 -23.54 -10.17 -0.59
CA ALA A 14 -23.15 -9.60 0.69
C ALA A 14 -24.07 -10.13 1.80
N ARG A 15 -23.79 -11.33 2.29
CA ARG A 15 -24.33 -11.89 3.52
C ARG A 15 -23.15 -11.95 4.48
N TRP A 16 -23.27 -11.21 5.57
CA TRP A 16 -22.44 -11.40 6.74
C TRP A 16 -22.42 -12.90 7.10
N PRO A 17 -21.25 -13.49 7.42
CA PRO A 17 -21.23 -14.85 7.94
C PRO A 17 -22.03 -14.89 9.26
N PRO A 18 -22.68 -16.02 9.59
CA PRO A 18 -23.34 -16.18 10.88
C PRO A 18 -22.35 -15.92 12.02
N LEU A 19 -22.76 -15.11 13.01
CA LEU A 19 -21.99 -14.72 14.20
C LEU A 19 -21.31 -15.88 14.95
N GLN A 20 -21.74 -17.12 14.75
CA GLN A 20 -21.12 -18.31 15.34
C GLN A 20 -19.72 -18.64 14.80
N GLN A 21 -19.36 -18.25 13.57
CA GLN A 21 -17.98 -18.45 13.07
C GLN A 21 -17.00 -17.36 13.55
N VAL A 22 -17.50 -16.30 14.19
CA VAL A 22 -16.70 -15.19 14.74
C VAL A 22 -16.16 -15.53 16.14
N ALA A 23 -16.75 -16.51 16.83
CA ALA A 23 -16.39 -16.90 18.20
C ALA A 23 -15.11 -17.76 18.31
N ASP A 24 -14.64 -18.37 17.22
CA ASP A 24 -13.51 -19.32 17.26
C ASP A 24 -12.14 -18.71 16.98
N GLY A 25 -12.00 -17.38 16.98
CA GLY A 25 -10.71 -16.69 17.05
C GLY A 25 -9.74 -16.87 15.86
N ARG A 26 -10.22 -17.30 14.69
CA ARG A 26 -9.35 -17.66 13.55
C ARG A 26 -9.33 -16.70 12.35
N TYR A 27 -9.94 -15.53 12.42
CA TYR A 27 -9.91 -14.58 11.30
C TYR A 27 -9.77 -13.14 11.78
N TRP A 28 -9.27 -12.28 10.88
CA TRP A 28 -9.10 -10.81 10.93
C TRP A 28 -7.63 -10.31 10.96
N PRO A 29 -6.98 -10.19 9.79
CA PRO A 29 -5.73 -9.44 9.60
C PRO A 29 -5.94 -7.92 9.65
N ARG A 30 -4.88 -7.13 9.90
CA ARG A 30 -4.88 -5.64 9.89
C ARG A 30 -5.10 -5.00 8.50
N SER A 31 -5.76 -5.66 7.55
CA SER A 31 -5.83 -5.21 6.15
C SER A 31 -6.74 -3.99 5.89
N PHE A 32 -6.97 -3.12 6.88
CA PHE A 32 -7.83 -1.94 6.74
C PHE A 32 -7.17 -0.57 6.86
N GLN A 33 -5.86 -0.48 7.10
CA GLN A 33 -5.21 0.83 7.23
C GLN A 33 -3.84 0.88 6.54
N GLN A 34 -3.88 1.15 5.24
CA GLN A 34 -2.94 2.06 4.59
C GLN A 34 -3.44 2.36 3.17
N LEU A 35 -3.94 3.57 2.95
CA LEU A 35 -4.23 4.09 1.62
C LEU A 35 -3.75 5.55 1.56
N TYR A 36 -2.87 5.80 0.59
CA TYR A 36 -2.43 7.13 0.19
C TYR A 36 -3.64 7.90 -0.36
N PHE A 37 -3.93 9.08 0.19
CA PHE A 37 -4.83 10.04 -0.46
C PHE A 37 -3.99 10.99 -1.30
N SER A 38 -4.15 10.93 -2.62
CA SER A 38 -3.64 11.96 -3.52
C SER A 38 -4.82 12.83 -3.98
N PHE A 39 -4.81 14.09 -3.57
CA PHE A 39 -5.70 15.11 -4.13
C PHE A 39 -5.08 15.66 -5.41
N LYS A 40 -5.79 15.54 -6.54
CA LYS A 40 -5.41 16.25 -7.78
C LYS A 40 -6.57 17.13 -8.23
N ALA A 41 -6.42 18.44 -8.07
CA ALA A 41 -7.34 19.42 -8.63
C ALA A 41 -7.07 19.52 -10.14
N ILE A 42 -8.06 19.14 -10.96
CA ILE A 42 -7.95 19.23 -12.42
C ILE A 42 -8.65 20.52 -12.87
N ASN A 43 -7.88 21.43 -13.47
CA ASN A 43 -8.44 22.64 -14.05
C ASN A 43 -9.02 22.34 -15.44
N LYS A 44 -10.14 22.98 -15.78
CA LYS A 44 -10.95 22.65 -16.97
C LYS A 44 -10.23 22.79 -18.32
N ASN A 45 -9.04 23.40 -18.33
CA ASN A 45 -8.25 23.64 -19.54
C ASN A 45 -7.27 22.50 -19.88
N ASP A 46 -7.11 21.49 -19.01
CA ASP A 46 -6.14 20.39 -19.22
C ASP A 46 -6.73 19.16 -19.92
N VAL A 47 -7.94 19.24 -20.48
CA VAL A 47 -8.58 18.12 -21.19
C VAL A 47 -8.82 18.47 -22.65
N THR A 48 -7.83 18.19 -23.51
CA THR A 48 -8.06 18.08 -24.96
C THR A 48 -8.72 16.75 -25.31
N ALA A 49 -9.70 16.83 -26.21
CA ALA A 49 -10.66 15.81 -26.57
C ALA A 49 -10.08 14.41 -26.93
N ALA A 50 -10.70 13.36 -26.37
CA ALA A 50 -10.63 12.00 -26.88
C ALA A 50 -12.06 11.48 -27.16
N GLY A 51 -12.19 10.77 -28.28
CA GLY A 51 -13.41 10.59 -29.07
C GLY A 51 -14.54 9.78 -28.43
N LYS A 52 -15.75 10.00 -28.96
CA LYS A 52 -16.94 9.16 -28.77
C LYS A 52 -16.67 7.72 -29.25
N PRO A 53 -17.11 6.66 -28.54
CA PRO A 53 -17.22 5.35 -29.15
C PRO A 53 -18.47 5.29 -30.04
N ALA A 54 -18.24 4.81 -31.26
CA ALA A 54 -19.24 4.49 -32.26
C ALA A 54 -20.20 3.38 -31.80
N GLY A 55 -21.43 3.42 -32.30
CA GLY A 55 -22.48 2.45 -31.99
C GLY A 55 -22.24 1.07 -32.58
N PHE A 56 -22.81 0.07 -31.93
CA PHE A 56 -23.13 -1.23 -32.52
C PHE A 56 -24.63 -1.50 -32.35
N LEU A 57 -25.33 -1.44 -33.48
CA LEU A 57 -26.69 -1.98 -33.67
C LEU A 57 -26.59 -3.50 -33.80
N GLY A 58 -27.47 -4.25 -33.13
CA GLY A 58 -27.47 -5.71 -33.24
C GLY A 58 -28.59 -6.46 -32.52
N LYS A 59 -29.79 -6.45 -33.13
CA LYS A 59 -30.84 -7.49 -33.11
C LYS A 59 -31.80 -7.61 -31.91
N SER A 60 -33.06 -7.30 -32.25
CA SER A 60 -34.35 -7.55 -31.63
C SER A 60 -34.79 -9.02 -31.52
N ALA A 61 -35.55 -9.36 -30.48
CA ALA A 61 -36.50 -10.48 -30.41
C ALA A 61 -37.65 -10.19 -29.39
N PRO A 62 -38.85 -10.80 -29.52
CA PRO A 62 -40.18 -10.18 -29.31
C PRO A 62 -40.81 -10.37 -27.90
N PRO A 63 -41.96 -9.71 -27.58
CA PRO A 63 -42.56 -9.75 -26.25
C PRO A 63 -43.43 -11.00 -26.05
N GLY A 64 -43.09 -11.82 -25.05
CA GLY A 64 -43.83 -13.02 -24.65
C GLY A 64 -44.52 -12.85 -23.31
N SER A 65 -45.84 -12.98 -23.33
CA SER A 65 -46.76 -13.00 -22.19
C SER A 65 -46.47 -14.11 -21.18
N GLY A 66 -46.39 -13.77 -19.89
CA GLY A 66 -46.37 -14.73 -18.78
C GLY A 66 -47.12 -14.18 -17.57
N ARG A 67 -48.19 -14.87 -17.16
CA ARG A 67 -49.10 -14.53 -16.06
C ARG A 67 -48.39 -14.53 -14.70
N LEU A 68 -48.76 -13.59 -13.83
CA LEU A 68 -48.48 -13.62 -12.39
C LEU A 68 -49.39 -14.66 -11.68
N PRO A 69 -48.87 -15.52 -10.79
CA PRO A 69 -49.67 -16.22 -9.79
C PRO A 69 -49.67 -15.47 -8.43
N PRO A 70 -50.58 -15.82 -7.51
CA PRO A 70 -51.14 -14.90 -6.53
C PRO A 70 -50.34 -14.75 -5.24
N SER A 71 -50.66 -13.66 -4.55
CA SER A 71 -50.34 -13.26 -3.17
C SER A 71 -50.02 -14.36 -2.15
N CYS A 72 -48.95 -14.13 -1.37
CA CYS A 72 -48.69 -14.72 -0.05
C CYS A 72 -48.56 -13.58 1.00
N PRO A 73 -48.76 -13.83 2.30
CA PRO A 73 -49.60 -13.03 3.18
C PRO A 73 -48.85 -11.93 3.91
N ALA A 74 -49.59 -10.92 4.36
CA ALA A 74 -49.13 -9.86 5.24
C ALA A 74 -48.55 -10.44 6.55
N GLY A 75 -47.27 -10.18 6.84
CA GLY A 75 -46.66 -10.59 8.11
C GLY A 75 -45.14 -10.67 8.14
N GLY A 76 -44.43 -9.73 7.51
CA GLY A 76 -42.97 -9.63 7.62
C GLY A 76 -42.41 -8.56 6.68
N THR A 77 -41.74 -7.54 7.20
CA THR A 77 -41.04 -6.56 6.38
C THR A 77 -39.77 -7.20 5.81
N CYS A 78 -39.90 -7.74 4.60
CA CYS A 78 -38.82 -8.28 3.80
C CYS A 78 -38.03 -7.11 3.18
N HIS A 79 -36.74 -6.99 3.51
CA HIS A 79 -35.85 -5.96 2.99
C HIS A 79 -35.49 -6.25 1.53
N ARG A 80 -35.89 -5.36 0.61
CA ARG A 80 -35.46 -5.38 -0.80
C ARG A 80 -33.99 -4.94 -0.92
N ALA A 81 -33.25 -5.65 -1.78
CA ALA A 81 -31.91 -5.36 -2.26
C ALA A 81 -31.75 -3.92 -2.79
N PRO A 82 -30.50 -3.39 -2.87
CA PRO A 82 -30.25 -2.06 -3.44
C PRO A 82 -30.83 -1.97 -4.85
N THR A 83 -31.73 -1.03 -5.07
CA THR A 83 -32.25 -0.69 -6.39
C THR A 83 -31.68 0.67 -6.78
N VAL A 84 -30.86 0.68 -7.83
CA VAL A 84 -30.55 1.90 -8.57
C VAL A 84 -31.88 2.41 -9.13
N THR A 85 -32.34 3.57 -8.67
CA THR A 85 -33.52 4.20 -9.28
C THR A 85 -33.18 4.67 -10.68
N ALA A 86 -34.17 4.73 -11.57
CA ALA A 86 -33.99 5.08 -12.99
C ALA A 86 -33.34 6.46 -13.25
N ASP A 87 -33.14 7.27 -12.20
CA ASP A 87 -32.42 8.55 -12.22
C ASP A 87 -30.93 8.45 -11.81
N GLY A 88 -30.41 7.23 -11.59
CA GLY A 88 -28.99 6.97 -11.32
C GLY A 88 -28.52 7.33 -9.91
N LYS A 89 -29.42 7.63 -8.97
CA LYS A 89 -29.05 8.03 -7.60
C LYS A 89 -29.05 6.84 -6.63
N GLN A 90 -27.92 6.59 -5.97
CA GLN A 90 -27.88 5.72 -4.80
C GLN A 90 -28.50 6.46 -3.61
N ARG A 91 -29.41 5.81 -2.89
CA ARG A 91 -29.84 6.25 -1.56
C ARG A 91 -29.14 5.36 -0.54
N PHE A 92 -28.34 5.95 0.35
CA PHE A 92 -27.84 5.24 1.51
C PHE A 92 -29.02 4.69 2.31
N MET A 93 -28.97 3.39 2.63
CA MET A 93 -29.84 2.86 3.68
C MET A 93 -29.48 3.59 4.97
N ALA A 94 -30.46 4.22 5.61
CA ALA A 94 -30.33 4.53 7.02
C ALA A 94 -30.10 3.19 7.74
N ILE A 95 -28.91 3.00 8.30
CA ILE A 95 -28.64 1.86 9.17
C ILE A 95 -29.56 2.06 10.38
N SER A 96 -30.59 1.24 10.52
CA SER A 96 -31.46 1.33 11.70
C SER A 96 -30.65 0.93 12.93
N SER A 97 -30.97 1.51 14.09
CA SER A 97 -30.40 1.10 15.38
C SER A 97 -30.46 -0.41 15.58
N ASP A 98 -31.51 -1.05 15.08
CA ASP A 98 -31.74 -2.49 15.21
C ASP A 98 -30.77 -3.32 14.37
N SER A 99 -30.28 -2.75 13.26
CA SER A 99 -29.33 -3.43 12.36
C SER A 99 -27.92 -3.49 12.94
N ILE A 100 -27.55 -2.55 13.82
CA ILE A 100 -26.23 -2.50 14.48
C ILE A 100 -26.27 -3.03 15.91
N LYS A 101 -27.46 -3.16 16.51
CA LYS A 101 -27.62 -3.62 17.89
C LYS A 101 -26.82 -4.89 18.22
N PRO A 102 -26.77 -5.94 17.37
CA PRO A 102 -25.96 -7.12 17.67
C PRO A 102 -24.47 -6.81 17.84
N LEU A 103 -23.92 -5.91 17.01
CA LEU A 103 -22.54 -5.46 17.12
C LEU A 103 -22.35 -4.62 18.39
N THR A 104 -23.27 -3.71 18.68
CA THR A 104 -23.21 -2.85 19.87
C THR A 104 -23.28 -3.66 21.16
N ASP A 105 -24.17 -4.66 21.21
CA ASP A 105 -24.31 -5.58 22.34
C ASP A 105 -23.04 -6.43 22.51
N TRP A 106 -22.49 -6.96 21.41
CA TRP A 106 -21.25 -7.73 21.43
C TRP A 106 -20.06 -6.90 21.89
N LEU A 107 -19.92 -5.66 21.41
CA LEU A 107 -18.87 -4.74 21.87
C LEU A 107 -19.00 -4.48 23.36
N ALA A 108 -20.21 -4.21 23.86
CA ALA A 108 -20.44 -3.98 25.28
C ALA A 108 -20.06 -5.20 26.15
N GLN A 109 -20.29 -6.43 25.66
CA GLN A 109 -19.91 -7.66 26.35
C GLN A 109 -18.40 -7.92 26.35
N ASN A 110 -17.68 -7.46 25.32
CA ASN A 110 -16.24 -7.66 25.16
C ASN A 110 -15.42 -6.42 25.54
N ARG A 111 -15.97 -5.55 26.39
CA ARG A 111 -15.29 -4.36 26.89
C ARG A 111 -14.16 -4.74 27.87
N PRO A 112 -12.96 -4.17 27.76
CA PRO A 112 -11.91 -4.39 28.76
C PRO A 112 -12.35 -3.93 30.16
N PRO A 113 -11.98 -4.64 31.24
CA PRO A 113 -12.43 -4.36 32.61
C PRO A 113 -12.13 -2.93 33.08
N ASN A 114 -11.03 -2.34 32.60
CA ASN A 114 -10.57 -1.01 33.01
C ASN A 114 -10.87 0.11 32.00
N TYR A 115 -11.56 -0.20 30.89
CA TYR A 115 -11.86 0.82 29.87
C TYR A 115 -12.82 1.86 30.44
N LYS A 116 -12.32 3.09 30.62
CA LYS A 116 -13.13 4.27 30.93
C LYS A 116 -13.29 5.09 29.65
N PRO A 117 -14.52 5.26 29.12
CA PRO A 117 -14.72 6.16 27.99
C PRO A 117 -14.30 7.56 28.41
N ALA A 118 -13.34 8.15 27.70
CA ALA A 118 -12.95 9.54 27.92
C ALA A 118 -14.15 10.46 27.60
N GLY A 119 -14.79 11.00 28.64
CA GLY A 119 -15.85 12.01 28.54
C GLY A 119 -17.27 11.45 28.42
N GLY A 120 -17.82 10.92 29.52
CA GLY A 120 -19.24 10.55 29.65
C GLY A 120 -20.17 11.75 29.89
N GLY A 121 -20.10 12.79 29.04
CA GLY A 121 -21.14 13.82 28.98
C GLY A 121 -22.28 13.35 28.07
N PRO A 122 -23.56 13.62 28.40
CA PRO A 122 -24.66 13.30 27.49
C PRO A 122 -24.46 14.01 26.15
N PRO A 123 -24.76 13.36 25.01
CA PRO A 123 -24.62 13.98 23.70
C PRO A 123 -25.48 15.26 23.65
N PRO A 124 -24.99 16.36 23.07
CA PRO A 124 -25.81 17.54 22.87
C PRO A 124 -27.06 17.16 22.07
N ARG A 125 -28.23 17.56 22.56
CA ARG A 125 -29.51 17.27 21.92
C ARG A 125 -29.51 17.88 20.51
N LEU A 126 -29.45 17.05 19.47
CA LEU A 126 -29.64 17.48 18.09
C LEU A 126 -31.01 18.19 17.96
N PRO A 127 -31.09 19.37 17.32
CA PRO A 127 -32.36 20.04 17.09
C PRO A 127 -33.27 19.15 16.22
N ARG A 128 -34.53 19.02 16.64
CA ARG A 128 -35.56 18.24 15.93
C ARG A 128 -35.80 18.86 14.55
N ARG A 129 -35.48 18.09 13.49
CA ARG A 129 -35.84 18.27 12.07
C ARG A 129 -35.44 19.63 11.46
N LEU A 130 -34.36 19.62 10.69
CA LEU A 130 -34.15 20.66 9.68
C LEU A 130 -35.23 20.56 8.57
N PRO A 131 -35.82 21.68 8.11
CA PRO A 131 -36.81 21.66 7.04
C PRO A 131 -36.18 21.19 5.73
N ARG A 132 -36.88 20.31 4.99
CA ARG A 132 -36.46 19.87 3.66
C ARG A 132 -36.47 21.07 2.69
N PRO A 133 -35.39 21.38 1.97
CA PRO A 133 -35.41 22.45 0.98
C PRO A 133 -36.25 22.04 -0.24
N SER A 134 -37.11 22.95 -0.70
CA SER A 134 -37.92 22.79 -1.90
C SER A 134 -37.04 22.65 -3.15
N ARG A 135 -37.28 21.62 -3.97
CA ARG A 135 -36.63 21.44 -5.28
C ARG A 135 -36.88 22.67 -6.17
N ARG A 136 -35.82 23.39 -6.57
CA ARG A 136 -35.86 24.36 -7.68
C ARG A 136 -35.08 23.81 -8.89
N PRO A 137 -35.43 24.21 -10.14
CA PRO A 137 -34.80 23.67 -11.34
C PRO A 137 -33.35 24.18 -11.51
N ARG A 138 -32.49 23.35 -12.11
CA ARG A 138 -31.08 23.66 -12.44
C ARG A 138 -30.96 24.96 -13.26
N ALA A 139 -30.08 25.86 -12.86
CA ALA A 139 -29.69 27.03 -13.65
C ALA A 139 -28.76 26.63 -14.81
N ARG A 140 -28.91 27.28 -15.98
CA ARG A 140 -28.05 27.10 -17.17
C ARG A 140 -26.66 27.74 -16.95
N PRO A 141 -25.58 27.20 -17.53
CA PRO A 141 -24.24 27.78 -17.43
C PRO A 141 -24.14 29.11 -18.21
N ARG A 142 -23.43 30.10 -17.63
CA ARG A 142 -23.07 31.38 -18.28
C ARG A 142 -21.79 31.22 -19.13
N PRO A 143 -21.62 31.98 -20.23
CA PRO A 143 -20.41 31.92 -21.05
C PRO A 143 -19.24 32.66 -20.36
N ALA A 144 -18.04 32.09 -20.48
CA ALA A 144 -16.80 32.68 -19.95
C ALA A 144 -16.30 33.84 -20.84
N ALA A 145 -15.88 34.94 -20.22
CA ALA A 145 -15.17 36.04 -20.87
C ALA A 145 -13.69 35.68 -21.04
N ARG A 146 -13.12 36.06 -22.17
CA ARG A 146 -11.74 35.76 -22.58
C ARG A 146 -10.85 36.97 -22.26
N VAL A 147 -9.81 36.78 -21.46
CA VAL A 147 -8.71 37.75 -21.32
C VAL A 147 -7.46 37.07 -21.87
N VAL A 148 -6.90 37.65 -22.93
CA VAL A 148 -5.63 37.23 -23.53
C VAL A 148 -4.54 38.08 -22.90
N LEU A 149 -3.57 37.45 -22.26
CA LEU A 149 -2.27 38.06 -21.96
C LEU A 149 -1.23 37.34 -22.79
N ASP A 150 -0.64 38.10 -23.70
CA ASP A 150 0.39 37.70 -24.65
C ASP A 150 1.75 37.82 -23.96
N ALA A 151 2.52 36.74 -23.95
CA ALA A 151 3.95 36.74 -23.66
C ALA A 151 4.54 35.37 -24.04
N ARG A 152 4.92 35.21 -25.31
CA ARG A 152 5.96 34.26 -25.68
C ARG A 152 6.95 34.90 -26.65
N ALA A 153 8.17 35.04 -26.14
CA ALA A 153 9.38 35.06 -26.95
C ALA A 153 9.62 33.64 -27.51
N ASP A 154 10.11 33.61 -28.74
CA ASP A 154 10.43 32.46 -29.57
C ASP A 154 11.40 31.46 -28.91
N VAL A 155 11.11 30.16 -28.99
CA VAL A 155 12.06 29.13 -29.45
C VAL A 155 11.27 28.02 -30.15
N GLY A 156 11.72 27.66 -31.36
CA GLY A 156 11.00 26.86 -32.35
C GLY A 156 10.83 25.37 -32.05
N LEU A 157 9.78 24.84 -32.69
CA LEU A 157 9.42 23.43 -32.79
C LEU A 157 10.30 22.71 -33.81
N SER A 158 10.89 21.57 -33.42
CA SER A 158 11.18 20.46 -34.34
C SER A 158 10.20 19.31 -34.06
N SER A 159 9.45 18.95 -35.09
CA SER A 159 8.46 17.88 -35.13
C SER A 159 9.07 16.48 -35.01
N GLY A 160 8.53 15.66 -34.10
CA GLY A 160 8.74 14.21 -34.06
C GLY A 160 7.49 13.51 -33.55
N ARG A 161 6.82 12.76 -34.41
CA ARG A 161 5.71 11.86 -34.03
C ARG A 161 6.28 10.69 -33.22
N SER A 162 5.87 10.55 -31.97
CA SER A 162 5.92 9.27 -31.23
C SER A 162 4.48 8.83 -30.95
N ARG A 163 4.22 7.54 -31.15
CA ARG A 163 2.96 6.86 -30.84
C ARG A 163 2.99 6.46 -29.37
N ASP A 164 2.07 6.94 -28.55
CA ASP A 164 1.85 6.44 -27.18
C ASP A 164 1.27 5.01 -27.21
N PRO A 165 1.81 4.08 -26.41
CA PRO A 165 1.12 2.87 -26.02
C PRO A 165 1.04 2.80 -24.49
N PHE A 166 0.08 3.47 -23.86
CA PHE A 166 -0.19 3.29 -22.42
C PHE A 166 -1.70 3.31 -22.14
N THR A 167 -2.31 2.13 -22.21
CA THR A 167 -3.51 1.79 -21.44
C THR A 167 -3.50 0.29 -21.14
N SER A 168 -2.70 -0.15 -20.17
CA SER A 168 -2.90 -1.42 -19.48
C SER A 168 -3.50 -1.11 -18.11
N SER A 169 -4.68 -1.66 -17.84
CA SER A 169 -5.35 -1.58 -16.55
C SER A 169 -4.59 -2.44 -15.54
N VAL A 170 -3.88 -1.82 -14.62
CA VAL A 170 -3.30 -2.50 -13.46
C VAL A 170 -4.43 -3.08 -12.61
N SER A 171 -4.38 -4.37 -12.30
CA SER A 171 -5.42 -5.05 -11.51
C SER A 171 -5.36 -4.62 -10.03
N VAL A 172 -6.51 -4.58 -9.36
CA VAL A 172 -6.63 -4.24 -7.93
C VAL A 172 -5.84 -5.23 -7.04
N ASP A 173 -5.64 -6.46 -7.51
CA ASP A 173 -4.82 -7.46 -6.81
C ASP A 173 -3.32 -7.13 -6.88
N LEU A 174 -2.86 -6.52 -7.99
CA LEU A 174 -1.49 -6.01 -8.11
C LEU A 174 -1.25 -4.83 -7.16
N LEU A 175 -2.21 -3.91 -7.03
CA LEU A 175 -2.11 -2.78 -6.09
C LEU A 175 -2.09 -3.22 -4.61
N ARG A 176 -2.71 -4.36 -4.28
CA ARG A 176 -2.69 -4.95 -2.92
C ARG A 176 -1.39 -5.66 -2.61
N ALA A 177 -0.78 -6.32 -3.60
CA ALA A 177 0.54 -6.95 -3.49
C ALA A 177 1.63 -5.97 -3.04
N LEU A 178 1.58 -4.73 -3.52
CA LEU A 178 2.60 -3.70 -3.30
C LEU A 178 2.70 -3.20 -1.85
N ILE A 179 1.68 -3.43 -1.01
CA ILE A 179 1.57 -2.87 0.34
C ILE A 179 1.72 -3.94 1.44
N MET A 180 1.68 -5.23 1.06
CA MET A 180 1.47 -6.36 1.99
C MET A 180 2.72 -7.23 2.24
N CYS A 181 3.91 -6.81 1.84
CA CYS A 181 5.15 -7.48 2.26
C CYS A 181 5.93 -6.58 3.22
N GLY A 182 6.77 -7.17 4.07
CA GLY A 182 7.61 -6.46 5.02
C GLY A 182 9.09 -6.66 4.73
N ILE A 183 9.87 -5.59 4.59
CA ILE A 183 11.34 -5.64 4.55
C ILE A 183 11.87 -5.14 5.89
N VAL A 184 12.86 -5.85 6.42
CA VAL A 184 13.74 -5.35 7.48
C VAL A 184 15.19 -5.60 7.08
N GLY A 185 16.09 -4.76 7.56
CA GLY A 185 17.52 -4.92 7.36
C GLY A 185 18.27 -4.20 8.47
N TYR A 186 19.49 -4.63 8.73
CA TYR A 186 20.29 -4.09 9.80
C TYR A 186 21.78 -4.15 9.45
N VAL A 187 22.49 -3.07 9.79
CA VAL A 187 23.95 -2.96 9.72
C VAL A 187 24.40 -2.29 11.01
N GLY A 188 25.10 -3.00 11.88
CA GLY A 188 25.56 -2.40 13.13
C GLY A 188 26.40 -3.37 13.94
N HIS A 189 26.53 -3.18 15.25
CA HIS A 189 27.39 -4.01 16.11
C HIS A 189 26.64 -5.15 16.84
N ARG A 190 25.32 -5.07 16.95
CA ARG A 190 24.47 -6.06 17.61
C ARG A 190 24.21 -7.31 16.73
N PRO A 191 23.79 -8.44 17.31
CA PRO A 191 23.32 -9.59 16.55
C PRO A 191 22.15 -9.21 15.63
N ALA A 192 22.29 -9.46 14.33
CA ALA A 192 21.29 -9.09 13.34
C ALA A 192 20.02 -9.94 13.47
N SER A 193 20.16 -11.24 13.80
CA SER A 193 19.02 -12.18 13.89
C SER A 193 17.88 -11.65 14.75
N ASP A 194 18.18 -11.16 15.95
CA ASP A 194 17.18 -10.76 16.93
C ASP A 194 16.41 -9.51 16.48
N LEU A 195 17.14 -8.54 15.91
CA LEU A 195 16.58 -7.31 15.37
C LEU A 195 15.70 -7.58 14.14
N LEU A 196 16.15 -8.47 13.27
CA LEU A 196 15.37 -8.87 12.10
C LEU A 196 14.10 -9.59 12.53
N LEU A 197 14.16 -10.54 13.49
CA LEU A 197 12.99 -11.27 13.96
C LEU A 197 11.96 -10.38 14.68
N ASP A 198 12.41 -9.45 15.52
CA ASP A 198 11.54 -8.44 16.15
C ASP A 198 10.88 -7.55 15.09
N GLY A 199 11.67 -7.04 14.14
CA GLY A 199 11.16 -6.22 13.04
C GLY A 199 10.15 -6.95 12.17
N LEU A 200 10.42 -8.22 11.80
CA LEU A 200 9.48 -9.06 11.04
C LEU A 200 8.18 -9.31 11.80
N SER A 201 8.26 -9.54 13.11
CA SER A 201 7.08 -9.72 13.97
C SER A 201 6.18 -8.48 13.96
N ARG A 202 6.78 -7.29 13.94
CA ARG A 202 6.07 -6.01 13.81
C ARG A 202 5.46 -5.78 12.43
N LEU A 203 6.02 -6.40 11.38
CA LEU A 203 5.52 -6.34 10.00
C LEU A 203 4.60 -7.50 9.60
N GLU A 204 4.37 -8.48 10.46
CA GLU A 204 3.58 -9.69 10.13
C GLU A 204 2.13 -9.34 9.71
N TYR A 205 1.62 -8.19 10.13
CA TYR A 205 0.32 -7.70 9.70
C TYR A 205 0.23 -7.37 8.20
N ARG A 206 1.38 -7.12 7.56
CA ARG A 206 1.47 -6.91 6.11
C ARG A 206 1.44 -8.26 5.41
N GLY A 207 2.27 -9.22 5.82
CA GLY A 207 2.39 -10.53 5.17
C GLY A 207 2.69 -11.65 6.16
N TYR A 208 2.04 -12.80 5.97
CA TYR A 208 2.10 -13.94 6.88
C TYR A 208 2.09 -15.31 6.16
N ASP A 209 2.27 -15.33 4.84
CA ASP A 209 2.31 -16.57 4.06
C ASP A 209 3.65 -17.28 4.22
N SER A 210 4.73 -16.51 4.37
CA SER A 210 6.05 -17.00 4.72
C SER A 210 6.97 -15.90 5.22
N ALA A 211 8.09 -16.27 5.84
CA ALA A 211 9.12 -15.35 6.30
C ALA A 211 10.53 -15.95 6.15
N GLY A 212 11.54 -15.09 6.13
CA GLY A 212 12.94 -15.53 6.14
C GLY A 212 13.92 -14.41 6.47
N ILE A 213 15.14 -14.80 6.83
CA ILE A 213 16.28 -13.91 7.04
C ILE A 213 17.53 -14.42 6.33
N ALA A 214 18.41 -13.49 5.99
CA ALA A 214 19.78 -13.73 5.56
C ALA A 214 20.73 -12.90 6.42
N VAL A 215 21.75 -13.53 6.98
CA VAL A 215 22.75 -12.88 7.84
C VAL A 215 24.13 -13.19 7.29
N VAL A 216 25.02 -12.18 7.31
CA VAL A 216 26.42 -12.33 6.91
C VAL A 216 27.20 -12.94 8.07
N GLU A 217 27.74 -14.14 7.86
CA GLU A 217 28.46 -14.96 8.84
C GLU A 217 29.84 -15.31 8.27
N ASP A 218 30.92 -14.74 8.83
CA ASP A 218 32.32 -15.03 8.41
C ASP A 218 32.60 -15.02 6.89
N ARG A 219 32.01 -14.04 6.18
CA ARG A 219 32.07 -13.85 4.71
C ARG A 219 31.24 -14.86 3.89
N GLU A 220 30.37 -15.61 4.54
CA GLU A 220 29.30 -16.37 3.91
C GLU A 220 27.95 -15.73 4.22
N ILE A 221 26.91 -16.15 3.50
CA ILE A 221 25.53 -15.68 3.72
C ILE A 221 24.69 -16.85 4.20
N ALA A 222 24.32 -16.83 5.48
CA ALA A 222 23.44 -17.83 6.07
C ALA A 222 21.97 -17.44 5.86
N VAL A 223 21.24 -18.25 5.09
CA VAL A 223 19.81 -18.03 4.79
C VAL A 223 18.94 -19.02 5.57
N ARG A 224 17.86 -18.53 6.17
CA ARG A 224 16.83 -19.33 6.87
C ARG A 224 15.46 -18.85 6.47
N LYS A 225 14.61 -19.75 6.00
CA LYS A 225 13.28 -19.42 5.46
C LYS A 225 12.27 -20.44 5.94
N ARG A 226 11.05 -19.98 6.20
CA ARG A 226 9.95 -20.83 6.64
C ARG A 226 8.63 -20.35 6.08
N ARG A 227 7.85 -21.26 5.53
CA ARG A 227 6.45 -21.07 5.16
C ARG A 227 5.60 -20.90 6.42
N GLY A 228 4.68 -19.95 6.38
CA GLY A 228 3.77 -19.60 7.45
C GLY A 228 4.22 -18.35 8.20
N ARG A 229 3.74 -18.27 9.45
CA ARG A 229 3.93 -17.11 10.32
C ARG A 229 5.36 -16.97 10.83
N VAL A 230 5.71 -15.77 11.29
CA VAL A 230 7.05 -15.44 11.80
C VAL A 230 7.46 -16.34 12.97
N ALA A 231 6.50 -16.80 13.78
CA ALA A 231 6.74 -17.76 14.85
C ALA A 231 7.48 -19.04 14.38
N GLY A 232 7.13 -19.59 13.22
CA GLY A 232 7.80 -20.77 12.69
C GLY A 232 9.24 -20.49 12.21
N LEU A 233 9.53 -19.24 11.84
CA LEU A 233 10.90 -18.80 11.53
C LEU A 233 11.71 -18.65 12.83
N ILE A 234 11.12 -18.12 13.90
CA ILE A 234 11.76 -18.00 15.22
C ILE A 234 12.21 -19.39 15.71
N GLU A 235 11.31 -20.39 15.69
CA GLU A 235 11.65 -21.78 16.06
C GLU A 235 12.79 -22.37 15.20
N LEU A 236 12.84 -22.01 13.90
CA LEU A 236 13.93 -22.43 13.02
C LEU A 236 15.26 -21.77 13.41
N ILE A 237 15.28 -20.48 13.77
CA ILE A 237 16.50 -19.79 14.21
C ILE A 237 16.97 -20.32 15.56
N GLU A 238 16.07 -20.60 16.50
CA GLU A 238 16.43 -21.20 17.79
C GLU A 238 17.10 -22.57 17.63
N SER A 239 16.63 -23.39 16.67
CA SER A 239 17.20 -24.71 16.40
C SER A 239 18.43 -24.69 15.50
N HIS A 240 18.53 -23.71 14.60
CA HIS A 240 19.62 -23.55 13.64
C HIS A 240 20.04 -22.07 13.58
N PRO A 241 20.77 -21.58 14.59
CA PRO A 241 21.16 -20.19 14.70
C PRO A 241 21.92 -19.68 13.47
N VAL A 242 21.91 -18.36 13.32
CA VAL A 242 22.72 -17.62 12.36
C VAL A 242 23.43 -16.51 13.10
N GLU A 243 24.75 -16.43 12.98
CA GLU A 243 25.55 -15.44 13.69
C GLU A 243 26.03 -14.34 12.74
N GLY A 244 25.97 -13.09 13.19
CA GLY A 244 26.39 -11.95 12.39
C GLY A 244 25.72 -10.66 12.81
N SER A 245 26.24 -9.55 12.31
CA SER A 245 25.80 -8.19 12.68
C SER A 245 25.26 -7.39 11.50
N ILE A 246 25.15 -8.03 10.34
CA ILE A 246 24.61 -7.47 9.11
C ILE A 246 23.64 -8.49 8.53
N GLY A 247 22.44 -8.06 8.18
CA GLY A 247 21.44 -8.96 7.61
C GLY A 247 20.21 -8.27 7.05
N ILE A 248 19.41 -9.05 6.33
CA ILE A 248 18.12 -8.66 5.77
C ILE A 248 17.07 -9.72 6.10
N GLY A 249 15.81 -9.29 6.22
CA GLY A 249 14.68 -10.13 6.53
C GLY A 249 13.45 -9.73 5.73
N HIS A 250 12.55 -10.70 5.54
CA HIS A 250 11.31 -10.48 4.80
C HIS A 250 10.11 -11.22 5.39
N THR A 251 8.95 -10.57 5.39
CA THR A 251 7.64 -11.23 5.48
C THR A 251 6.92 -11.12 4.15
N ARG A 252 6.39 -12.24 3.66
CA ARG A 252 5.83 -12.36 2.32
C ARG A 252 4.31 -12.52 2.36
N TRP A 253 3.66 -11.80 1.46
CA TRP A 253 2.33 -12.09 0.95
C TRP A 253 2.48 -12.58 -0.49
N ALA A 254 2.12 -13.83 -0.78
CA ALA A 254 2.46 -14.46 -2.05
C ALA A 254 1.63 -13.89 -3.21
N THR A 255 2.31 -13.47 -4.29
CA THR A 255 1.71 -12.89 -5.50
C THR A 255 2.05 -13.72 -6.73
N HIS A 256 3.33 -14.09 -6.85
CA HIS A 256 3.85 -15.06 -7.81
C HIS A 256 4.35 -16.30 -7.08
N GLY A 257 3.88 -17.49 -7.50
CA GLY A 257 4.28 -18.76 -6.90
C GLY A 257 3.66 -19.03 -5.52
N ASP A 258 3.32 -20.28 -5.28
CA ASP A 258 2.67 -20.71 -4.04
C ASP A 258 3.56 -20.45 -2.80
N PRO A 259 2.97 -20.16 -1.63
CA PRO A 259 3.69 -20.09 -0.36
C PRO A 259 4.49 -21.37 -0.09
N SER A 260 5.81 -21.28 -0.08
CA SER A 260 6.75 -22.37 0.15
C SER A 260 8.09 -21.83 0.62
N ASP A 261 8.91 -22.64 1.30
CA ASP A 261 10.25 -22.24 1.73
C ASP A 261 11.11 -21.80 0.53
N VAL A 262 10.91 -22.41 -0.66
CA VAL A 262 11.60 -22.06 -1.90
C VAL A 262 11.25 -20.66 -2.40
N ASN A 263 9.96 -20.32 -2.43
CA ASN A 263 9.45 -19.03 -2.89
C ASN A 263 9.50 -17.92 -1.83
N SER A 264 9.82 -18.26 -0.58
CA SER A 264 10.08 -17.28 0.47
C SER A 264 11.32 -16.48 0.14
N HIS A 265 11.30 -15.20 0.50
CA HIS A 265 12.50 -14.37 0.52
C HIS A 265 13.30 -14.67 1.81
N PRO A 266 14.61 -14.40 1.85
CA PRO A 266 15.46 -13.85 0.78
C PRO A 266 15.75 -14.82 -0.38
N HIS A 267 16.02 -14.27 -1.58
CA HIS A 267 16.47 -15.03 -2.75
C HIS A 267 17.97 -14.86 -2.97
N LEU A 268 18.65 -15.98 -3.24
CA LEU A 268 20.05 -16.03 -3.65
C LEU A 268 20.13 -16.09 -5.18
N ASP A 269 21.18 -15.50 -5.75
CA ASP A 269 21.60 -15.83 -7.10
C ASP A 269 22.20 -17.25 -7.17
N GLU A 270 22.50 -17.72 -8.38
CA GLU A 270 23.02 -19.08 -8.58
C GLU A 270 24.38 -19.29 -7.93
N SER A 271 25.24 -18.26 -7.92
CA SER A 271 26.59 -18.31 -7.34
C SER A 271 26.60 -18.19 -5.81
N GLY A 272 25.51 -17.72 -5.22
CA GLY A 272 25.40 -17.38 -3.80
C GLY A 272 26.16 -16.11 -3.40
N ARG A 273 26.61 -15.29 -4.37
CA ARG A 273 27.26 -14.00 -4.13
C ARG A 273 26.26 -12.90 -3.78
N VAL A 274 25.03 -13.01 -4.26
CA VAL A 274 24.00 -11.97 -4.08
C VAL A 274 22.81 -12.59 -3.37
N VAL A 275 22.34 -11.92 -2.31
CA VAL A 275 21.07 -12.23 -1.65
C VAL A 275 20.21 -10.98 -1.60
N LEU A 276 18.91 -11.11 -1.83
CA LEU A 276 18.00 -9.98 -1.73
C LEU A 276 16.62 -10.31 -1.20
N VAL A 277 15.98 -9.26 -0.67
CA VAL A 277 14.56 -9.19 -0.33
C VAL A 277 13.90 -8.11 -1.18
N HIS A 278 12.63 -8.32 -1.52
CA HIS A 278 11.90 -7.46 -2.45
C HIS A 278 10.46 -7.24 -2.01
N ASN A 279 10.02 -5.99 -2.06
CA ASN A 279 8.62 -5.57 -1.99
C ASN A 279 8.26 -4.90 -3.30
N GLY A 280 7.34 -5.46 -4.07
CA GLY A 280 7.00 -4.91 -5.36
C GLY A 280 6.58 -5.98 -6.35
N VAL A 281 6.50 -5.58 -7.61
CA VAL A 281 6.30 -6.49 -8.74
C VAL A 281 7.20 -6.05 -9.88
N ILE A 282 7.98 -7.01 -10.41
CA ILE A 282 8.78 -6.81 -11.61
C ILE A 282 7.98 -7.28 -12.82
N GLU A 283 7.50 -6.33 -13.62
CA GLU A 283 6.56 -6.57 -14.72
C GLU A 283 7.21 -7.27 -15.91
N ASN A 284 8.51 -7.03 -16.13
CA ASN A 284 9.26 -7.62 -17.24
C ASN A 284 10.09 -8.86 -16.83
N HIS A 285 9.80 -9.48 -15.68
CA HIS A 285 10.58 -10.62 -15.16
C HIS A 285 10.61 -11.83 -16.12
N ASP A 286 9.53 -12.13 -16.83
CA ASP A 286 9.49 -13.24 -17.80
C ASP A 286 10.52 -13.05 -18.93
N ARG A 287 10.63 -11.82 -19.44
CA ARG A 287 11.59 -11.47 -20.49
C ARG A 287 13.02 -11.56 -19.98
N LEU A 288 13.28 -11.04 -18.78
CA LEU A 288 14.60 -11.09 -18.14
C LEU A 288 15.01 -12.54 -17.84
N LYS A 289 14.08 -13.35 -17.32
CA LYS A 289 14.28 -14.77 -17.03
C LYS A 289 14.64 -15.56 -18.28
N ALA A 290 13.91 -15.34 -19.39
CA ALA A 290 14.21 -15.99 -20.67
C ALA A 290 15.63 -15.66 -21.15
N ARG A 291 16.04 -14.38 -21.09
CA ARG A 291 17.38 -13.95 -21.48
C ARG A 291 18.49 -14.55 -20.60
N LEU A 292 18.30 -14.58 -19.28
CA LEU A 292 19.28 -15.17 -18.36
C LEU A 292 19.37 -16.70 -18.55
N ALA A 293 18.27 -17.37 -18.86
CA ALA A 293 18.29 -18.80 -19.15
C ALA A 293 19.13 -19.14 -20.41
N GLU A 294 19.19 -18.25 -21.40
CA GLU A 294 20.06 -18.41 -22.58
C GLU A 294 21.55 -18.39 -22.24
N THR A 295 21.94 -17.77 -21.13
CA THR A 295 23.33 -17.77 -20.64
C THR A 295 23.64 -18.98 -19.76
N GLY A 296 22.69 -19.90 -19.58
CA GLY A 296 22.83 -21.09 -18.73
C GLY A 296 22.47 -20.87 -17.26
N CYS A 297 21.93 -19.69 -16.89
CA CYS A 297 21.55 -19.38 -15.51
C CYS A 297 20.37 -20.24 -15.03
N GLY A 298 20.55 -20.90 -13.89
CA GLY A 298 19.53 -21.72 -13.24
C GLY A 298 18.56 -20.93 -12.36
N PHE A 299 17.29 -21.36 -12.33
CA PHE A 299 16.24 -20.80 -11.46
C PHE A 299 15.66 -21.89 -10.55
N ARG A 300 15.53 -21.60 -9.27
CA ARG A 300 15.05 -22.51 -8.21
C ARG A 300 13.60 -22.23 -7.83
N SER A 301 13.13 -21.01 -8.02
CA SER A 301 11.80 -20.52 -7.64
C SER A 301 10.97 -20.10 -8.86
N SER A 302 9.69 -19.83 -8.61
CA SER A 302 8.77 -19.24 -9.58
C SER A 302 8.49 -17.75 -9.32
N THR A 303 9.36 -17.09 -8.55
CA THR A 303 9.20 -15.68 -8.19
C THR A 303 9.89 -14.77 -9.21
N ASP A 304 9.30 -13.60 -9.42
CA ASP A 304 9.93 -12.47 -10.11
C ASP A 304 11.20 -11.99 -9.38
N THR A 305 11.19 -12.11 -8.06
CA THR A 305 12.27 -11.67 -7.17
C THR A 305 13.59 -12.42 -7.39
N GLU A 306 13.54 -13.73 -7.63
CA GLU A 306 14.75 -14.49 -7.99
C GLU A 306 15.36 -14.00 -9.30
N VAL A 307 14.55 -13.54 -10.26
CA VAL A 307 15.05 -12.97 -11.51
C VAL A 307 15.92 -11.74 -11.26
N VAL A 308 15.54 -10.91 -10.27
CA VAL A 308 16.37 -9.77 -9.85
C VAL A 308 17.69 -10.24 -9.25
N ALA A 309 17.67 -11.28 -8.39
CA ALA A 309 18.89 -11.79 -7.76
C ALA A 309 19.87 -12.33 -8.81
N GLN A 310 19.36 -13.12 -9.76
CA GLN A 310 20.15 -13.64 -10.86
C GLN A 310 20.68 -12.52 -11.78
N LEU A 311 19.89 -11.48 -12.04
CA LEU A 311 20.32 -10.37 -12.88
C LEU A 311 21.44 -9.55 -12.23
N ILE A 312 21.35 -9.27 -10.92
CA ILE A 312 22.45 -8.62 -10.18
C ILE A 312 23.69 -9.50 -10.20
N GLY A 313 23.54 -10.80 -9.93
CA GLY A 313 24.65 -11.76 -9.97
C GLY A 313 25.33 -11.80 -11.35
N TRP A 314 24.54 -11.79 -12.42
CA TRP A 314 25.04 -11.76 -13.79
C TRP A 314 25.84 -10.47 -14.08
N HIS A 315 25.30 -9.30 -13.75
CA HIS A 315 26.00 -8.02 -13.94
C HIS A 315 27.29 -7.94 -13.10
N LEU A 316 27.26 -8.47 -11.88
CA LEU A 316 28.43 -8.55 -11.01
C LEU A 316 29.53 -9.42 -11.63
N GLU A 317 29.18 -10.61 -12.14
CA GLU A 317 30.14 -11.49 -12.80
C GLU A 317 30.77 -10.82 -14.03
N GLN A 318 29.98 -10.14 -14.86
CA GLN A 318 30.50 -9.39 -16.02
C GLN A 318 31.49 -8.28 -15.61
N LEU A 319 31.23 -7.58 -14.50
CA LEU A 319 32.16 -6.58 -13.98
C LEU A 319 33.45 -7.22 -13.47
N ILE A 320 33.37 -8.35 -12.78
CA ILE A 320 34.54 -9.09 -12.30
C ILE A 320 35.39 -9.62 -13.47
N GLU A 321 34.76 -10.19 -14.50
CA GLU A 321 35.43 -10.67 -15.72
C GLU A 321 36.12 -9.53 -16.48
N SER A 322 35.58 -8.31 -16.41
CA SER A 322 36.20 -7.10 -16.99
C SER A 322 37.31 -6.49 -16.12
N GLY A 323 37.67 -7.12 -14.99
CA GLY A 323 38.80 -6.75 -14.14
C GLY A 323 38.47 -5.89 -12.92
N HIS A 324 37.19 -5.67 -12.61
CA HIS A 324 36.78 -4.99 -11.38
C HIS A 324 36.91 -5.93 -10.17
N ALA A 325 37.29 -5.38 -9.02
CA ALA A 325 37.44 -6.17 -7.80
C ALA A 325 36.06 -6.51 -7.20
N ALA A 326 35.85 -7.78 -6.86
CA ALA A 326 34.57 -8.26 -6.31
C ALA A 326 34.26 -7.71 -4.90
N ASP A 327 35.30 -7.33 -4.16
CA ASP A 327 35.23 -6.76 -2.81
C ASP A 327 35.21 -5.23 -2.81
N ASP A 328 35.17 -4.59 -3.98
CA ASP A 328 35.01 -3.14 -4.11
C ASP A 328 33.51 -2.77 -4.07
N PRO A 329 33.06 -1.94 -3.09
CA PRO A 329 31.69 -1.48 -3.02
C PRO A 329 31.19 -0.78 -4.29
N GLU A 330 32.05 -0.15 -5.08
CA GLU A 330 31.66 0.48 -6.35
C GLU A 330 31.33 -0.55 -7.43
N THR A 331 31.95 -1.73 -7.40
CA THR A 331 31.59 -2.86 -8.28
C THR A 331 30.19 -3.36 -7.95
N CYS A 332 29.88 -3.59 -6.68
CA CYS A 332 28.54 -3.97 -6.21
C CYS A 332 27.49 -2.92 -6.56
N TRP A 333 27.81 -1.63 -6.36
CA TRP A 333 26.93 -0.53 -6.73
C TRP A 333 26.65 -0.53 -8.23
N SER A 334 27.68 -0.72 -9.05
CA SER A 334 27.56 -0.73 -10.51
C SER A 334 26.71 -1.90 -11.00
N ALA A 335 26.87 -3.09 -10.42
CA ALA A 335 26.06 -4.26 -10.73
C ALA A 335 24.57 -4.03 -10.36
N LEU A 336 24.32 -3.45 -9.19
CA LEU A 336 22.97 -3.09 -8.75
C LEU A 336 22.36 -2.05 -9.70
N ARG A 337 23.08 -0.96 -10.01
CA ARG A 337 22.58 0.09 -10.92
C ARG A 337 22.24 -0.45 -12.30
N ALA A 338 23.15 -1.25 -12.89
CA ALA A 338 22.92 -1.86 -14.20
C ALA A 338 21.66 -2.76 -14.20
N THR A 339 21.39 -3.45 -13.10
CA THR A 339 20.14 -4.18 -12.91
C THR A 339 18.93 -3.25 -12.87
N LEU A 340 18.98 -2.19 -12.04
CA LEU A 340 17.85 -1.26 -11.85
C LEU A 340 17.44 -0.56 -13.15
N ASP A 341 18.39 -0.28 -14.04
CA ASP A 341 18.13 0.33 -15.36
C ASP A 341 17.31 -0.59 -16.30
N GLU A 342 17.27 -1.89 -16.01
CA GLU A 342 16.54 -2.88 -16.80
C GLU A 342 15.19 -3.30 -16.20
N LEU A 343 14.92 -2.95 -14.93
CA LEU A 343 13.69 -3.34 -14.26
C LEU A 343 12.51 -2.47 -14.68
N GLU A 344 11.38 -3.12 -15.00
CA GLU A 344 10.09 -2.47 -15.18
C GLU A 344 9.15 -2.86 -14.03
N GLY A 345 8.42 -1.87 -13.49
CA GLY A 345 7.48 -2.08 -12.39
C GLY A 345 7.85 -1.30 -11.14
N THR A 346 7.62 -1.91 -9.97
CA THR A 346 7.87 -1.28 -8.66
C THR A 346 8.67 -2.22 -7.79
N TYR A 347 9.55 -1.65 -6.98
CA TYR A 347 10.43 -2.41 -6.11
C TYR A 347 10.89 -1.58 -4.91
N GLY A 348 11.01 -2.24 -3.78
CA GLY A 348 11.83 -1.86 -2.64
C GLY A 348 12.74 -3.06 -2.40
N LEU A 349 14.05 -2.85 -2.55
CA LEU A 349 15.05 -3.90 -2.47
C LEU A 349 15.92 -3.70 -1.23
N GLY A 350 16.24 -4.80 -0.55
CA GLY A 350 17.37 -4.91 0.37
C GLY A 350 18.31 -5.98 -0.15
N VAL A 351 19.59 -5.66 -0.34
CA VAL A 351 20.58 -6.52 -1.02
C VAL A 351 21.83 -6.64 -0.16
N LEU A 352 22.36 -7.86 -0.04
CA LEU A 352 23.70 -8.12 0.51
C LEU A 352 24.55 -8.81 -0.55
N PHE A 353 25.84 -8.48 -0.55
CA PHE A 353 26.84 -9.11 -1.38
C PHE A 353 27.81 -9.88 -0.49
N ARG A 354 28.06 -11.16 -0.81
CA ARG A 354 29.00 -12.01 -0.06
C ARG A 354 30.40 -11.42 -0.06
N ASP A 355 30.82 -10.91 -1.22
CA ASP A 355 32.17 -10.38 -1.42
C ASP A 355 32.35 -8.97 -0.83
N CYS A 356 31.25 -8.26 -0.53
CA CYS A 356 31.25 -6.99 0.21
C CYS A 356 30.43 -7.12 1.52
N PRO A 357 30.91 -7.90 2.51
CA PRO A 357 30.14 -8.30 3.69
C PRO A 357 29.87 -7.16 4.69
N GLY A 358 30.53 -6.01 4.54
CA GLY A 358 30.44 -4.87 5.46
C GLY A 358 29.29 -3.91 5.21
N HIS A 359 28.47 -4.19 4.20
CA HIS A 359 27.51 -3.24 3.66
C HIS A 359 26.16 -3.90 3.35
N LEU A 360 25.10 -3.10 3.42
CA LEU A 360 23.76 -3.42 2.98
C LEU A 360 23.34 -2.37 1.95
N TRP A 361 22.77 -2.81 0.83
CA TRP A 361 22.27 -1.92 -0.21
C TRP A 361 20.76 -1.90 -0.19
N ALA A 362 20.20 -0.72 -0.45
CA ALA A 362 18.77 -0.53 -0.62
C ALA A 362 18.49 0.19 -1.94
N ALA A 363 17.40 -0.15 -2.61
CA ALA A 363 16.95 0.56 -3.81
C ALA A 363 15.43 0.69 -3.82
N ARG A 364 14.93 1.86 -4.21
CA ARG A 364 13.49 2.17 -4.17
C ARG A 364 12.97 2.64 -5.53
N CYS A 365 11.80 2.14 -5.92
CA CYS A 365 10.95 2.65 -6.98
C CYS A 365 9.49 2.26 -6.70
N GLY A 366 8.68 3.19 -6.19
CA GLY A 366 7.25 2.98 -5.95
C GLY A 366 6.88 2.22 -4.67
N SER A 367 7.73 1.30 -4.18
CA SER A 367 7.53 0.62 -2.89
C SER A 367 8.23 1.36 -1.75
N PRO A 368 7.59 1.59 -0.60
CA PRO A 368 8.17 2.37 0.49
C PRO A 368 9.40 1.68 1.10
N LEU A 369 10.45 2.48 1.31
CA LEU A 369 11.63 2.13 2.09
C LEU A 369 12.07 3.33 2.93
N VAL A 370 12.41 3.06 4.18
CA VAL A 370 12.91 4.02 5.15
C VAL A 370 14.17 3.46 5.80
N ILE A 371 15.16 4.33 6.02
CA ILE A 371 16.39 4.01 6.71
C ILE A 371 16.32 4.62 8.12
N GLY A 372 16.41 3.79 9.15
CA GLY A 372 16.64 4.25 10.51
C GLY A 372 18.13 4.52 10.74
N VAL A 373 18.45 5.64 11.39
CA VAL A 373 19.81 6.06 11.74
C VAL A 373 19.99 5.92 13.25
N GLY A 374 20.85 5.00 13.69
CA GLY A 374 21.20 4.81 15.09
C GLY A 374 22.62 5.26 15.41
N GLU A 375 23.11 4.86 16.59
CA GLU A 375 24.50 5.13 16.99
C GLU A 375 25.44 4.13 16.31
N GLN A 376 26.12 4.56 15.23
CA GLN A 376 27.02 3.72 14.43
C GLN A 376 26.35 2.46 13.86
N GLU A 377 25.04 2.54 13.64
CA GLU A 377 24.23 1.47 13.08
C GLU A 377 23.12 2.06 12.20
N TYR A 378 22.65 1.26 11.26
CA TYR A 378 21.54 1.60 10.39
C TYR A 378 20.55 0.45 10.30
N PHE A 379 19.30 0.82 10.09
CA PHE A 379 18.19 -0.10 9.89
C PHE A 379 17.57 0.19 8.54
N LEU A 380 17.17 -0.85 7.82
CA LEU A 380 16.31 -0.73 6.65
C LEU A 380 14.94 -1.26 7.03
N ALA A 381 13.87 -0.55 6.66
CA ALA A 381 12.53 -1.06 6.84
C ALA A 381 11.57 -0.57 5.74
N SER A 382 10.53 -1.33 5.45
CA SER A 382 9.44 -0.89 4.54
C SER A 382 8.37 -0.04 5.24
N ASP A 383 8.43 0.05 6.57
CA ASP A 383 7.56 0.84 7.44
C ASP A 383 8.38 1.33 8.64
N THR A 384 7.91 2.31 9.41
CA THR A 384 8.64 2.82 10.58
C THR A 384 8.45 1.96 11.84
N SER A 385 7.43 1.10 11.88
CA SER A 385 7.15 0.23 13.04
C SER A 385 8.32 -0.67 13.50
N PRO A 386 9.16 -1.25 12.61
CA PRO A 386 10.35 -2.00 13.01
C PRO A 386 11.45 -1.17 13.68
N LEU A 387 11.40 0.17 13.55
CA LEU A 387 12.41 1.08 14.09
C LEU A 387 12.11 1.49 15.54
N ILE A 388 10.86 1.28 15.99
CA ILE A 388 10.39 1.66 17.32
C ILE A 388 11.21 0.94 18.38
N GLY A 389 11.78 1.72 19.30
CA GLY A 389 12.65 1.23 20.36
C GLY A 389 14.13 1.18 19.99
N TYR A 390 14.48 1.38 18.71
CA TYR A 390 15.86 1.44 18.23
C TYR A 390 16.29 2.84 17.84
N THR A 391 15.51 3.52 17.00
CA THR A 391 15.79 4.91 16.61
C THR A 391 14.50 5.65 16.22
N ARG A 392 14.54 6.97 16.38
CA ARG A 392 13.52 7.90 15.87
C ARG A 392 13.98 8.66 14.64
N ASP A 393 15.27 8.63 14.36
CA ASP A 393 15.88 9.38 13.28
C ASP A 393 15.85 8.55 12.02
N VAL A 394 15.20 9.07 10.99
CA VAL A 394 14.94 8.34 9.75
C VAL A 394 15.27 9.16 8.52
N VAL A 395 15.67 8.45 7.48
CA VAL A 395 15.83 8.96 6.11
C VAL A 395 14.83 8.22 5.22
N TYR A 396 13.92 8.97 4.61
CA TYR A 396 13.03 8.44 3.58
C TYR A 396 13.75 8.47 2.24
N LEU A 397 13.89 7.30 1.60
CA LEU A 397 14.41 7.21 0.24
C LEU A 397 13.35 7.73 -0.72
N ASP A 398 13.73 8.44 -1.77
CA ASP A 398 12.82 8.80 -2.86
C ASP A 398 12.82 7.70 -3.93
N ASP A 399 11.89 7.79 -4.89
CA ASP A 399 11.92 6.89 -6.03
C ASP A 399 13.19 7.12 -6.84
N HIS A 400 13.82 6.01 -7.26
CA HIS A 400 15.13 5.95 -7.92
C HIS A 400 16.34 6.29 -7.04
N ASP A 401 16.15 6.40 -5.72
CA ASP A 401 17.28 6.37 -4.78
C ASP A 401 17.83 4.96 -4.62
N THR A 402 19.15 4.86 -4.63
CA THR A 402 19.93 3.70 -4.18
C THR A 402 20.79 4.13 -2.99
N ALA A 403 20.80 3.34 -1.94
CA ALA A 403 21.56 3.62 -0.73
C ALA A 403 22.53 2.48 -0.41
N ARG A 404 23.73 2.84 0.08
CA ARG A 404 24.68 1.92 0.74
C ARG A 404 24.76 2.28 2.20
N LEU A 405 24.52 1.29 3.05
CA LEU A 405 24.54 1.39 4.49
C LEU A 405 25.73 0.56 4.97
N GLY A 406 26.69 1.21 5.62
CA GLY A 406 27.88 0.55 6.16
C GLY A 406 28.31 1.20 7.47
N ARG A 407 29.25 0.57 8.18
CA ARG A 407 29.85 1.19 9.38
C ARG A 407 30.64 2.47 9.05
N ASP A 408 31.06 2.59 7.79
CA ASP A 408 31.73 3.75 7.21
C ASP A 408 30.77 4.91 6.88
N GLY A 409 29.46 4.68 6.88
CA GLY A 409 28.46 5.72 6.70
C GLY A 409 27.25 5.30 5.88
N LEU A 410 26.35 6.25 5.68
CA LEU A 410 25.23 6.18 4.76
C LEU A 410 25.56 7.00 3.51
N GLU A 411 25.53 6.38 2.35
CA GLU A 411 25.61 7.05 1.06
C GLU A 411 24.34 6.80 0.27
N VAL A 412 23.73 7.86 -0.28
CA VAL A 412 22.55 7.76 -1.14
C VAL A 412 22.87 8.40 -2.49
N ARG A 413 22.57 7.70 -3.59
CA ARG A 413 22.68 8.22 -4.95
C ARG A 413 21.33 8.05 -5.65
N HIS A 414 20.84 9.14 -6.23
CA HIS A 414 19.69 9.14 -7.10
C HIS A 414 20.13 8.83 -8.54
N ARG A 415 19.36 8.00 -9.27
CA ARG A 415 19.68 7.59 -10.65
C ARG A 415 20.11 8.77 -11.55
N ASP A 416 19.35 9.86 -11.50
CA ASP A 416 19.50 10.99 -12.43
C ASP A 416 20.29 12.17 -11.85
N ALA A 417 20.46 12.24 -10.52
CA ALA A 417 21.03 13.41 -9.84
C ALA A 417 22.40 13.14 -9.19
N GLY A 418 22.85 11.88 -9.18
CA GLY A 418 24.09 11.48 -8.51
C GLY A 418 23.92 11.43 -6.99
N THR A 419 25.00 11.68 -6.25
CA THR A 419 24.98 11.67 -4.78
C THR A 419 24.01 12.70 -4.22
N ARG A 420 23.21 12.27 -3.25
CA ARG A 420 22.14 13.07 -2.64
C ARG A 420 22.48 13.35 -1.17
N ASP A 421 22.38 14.62 -0.78
CA ASP A 421 22.35 15.00 0.63
C ASP A 421 20.98 14.65 1.22
N VAL A 422 20.95 13.67 2.13
CA VAL A 422 19.73 13.22 2.79
C VAL A 422 19.50 13.93 4.11
N ALA A 423 18.29 14.45 4.29
CA ALA A 423 17.87 15.08 5.54
C ALA A 423 17.35 14.01 6.51
N VAL A 424 17.99 13.89 7.67
CA VAL A 424 17.49 13.08 8.78
C VAL A 424 16.26 13.77 9.38
N GLN A 425 15.17 13.01 9.48
CA GLN A 425 13.91 13.45 10.06
C GLN A 425 13.66 12.68 11.35
N THR A 426 13.26 13.35 12.42
CA THR A 426 12.87 12.69 13.66
C THR A 426 11.38 12.39 13.62
N ILE A 427 11.01 11.12 13.77
CA ILE A 427 9.61 10.68 13.90
C ILE A 427 9.02 11.32 15.16
N GLN A 428 7.93 12.08 15.00
CA GLN A 428 7.25 12.72 16.13
C GLN A 428 6.47 11.68 16.95
N ASP A 429 6.56 11.80 18.29
CA ASP A 429 5.87 10.98 19.29
C ASP A 429 4.35 11.22 19.26
N GLU A 430 3.67 10.83 18.19
CA GLU A 430 2.26 10.51 18.27
C GLU A 430 2.19 8.99 18.37
N ALA A 431 2.41 8.52 19.61
CA ALA A 431 2.38 7.12 20.05
C ALA A 431 1.78 6.21 18.97
N VAL A 432 2.64 5.67 18.12
CA VAL A 432 2.24 4.55 17.26
C VAL A 432 2.13 3.40 18.25
N ASP A 433 1.00 3.34 18.94
CA ASP A 433 0.67 2.27 19.87
C ASP A 433 0.32 1.06 19.02
N VAL A 434 1.38 0.48 18.44
CA VAL A 434 1.36 -0.75 17.63
C VAL A 434 1.09 -1.94 18.54
N GLU A 435 1.10 -1.78 19.85
CA GLU A 435 0.84 -2.83 20.82
C GLU A 435 -0.66 -3.04 21.06
N LEU A 436 -1.01 -4.23 21.54
CA LEU A 436 -2.38 -4.58 21.88
C LEU A 436 -2.86 -3.91 23.17
N GLY A 437 -1.94 -3.51 24.05
CA GLY A 437 -2.26 -3.00 25.37
C GLY A 437 -3.15 -3.97 26.16
N GLU A 438 -4.24 -3.47 26.72
CA GLU A 438 -5.22 -4.28 27.48
C GLU A 438 -6.20 -5.07 26.59
N PHE A 439 -6.11 -4.98 25.26
CA PHE A 439 -7.07 -5.60 24.36
C PHE A 439 -6.59 -6.97 23.86
N PRO A 440 -7.50 -7.95 23.71
CA PRO A 440 -7.15 -9.26 23.13
C PRO A 440 -6.88 -9.23 21.62
N HIS A 441 -7.40 -8.22 20.91
CA HIS A 441 -7.32 -8.11 19.44
C HIS A 441 -7.17 -6.66 18.99
N TYR A 442 -6.38 -6.43 17.93
CA TYR A 442 -6.15 -5.09 17.35
C TYR A 442 -7.43 -4.44 16.86
N MET A 443 -8.28 -5.20 16.15
CA MET A 443 -9.57 -4.68 15.68
C MET A 443 -10.44 -4.17 16.84
N LEU A 444 -10.43 -4.87 17.98
CA LEU A 444 -11.20 -4.45 19.14
C LEU A 444 -10.63 -3.16 19.74
N LYS A 445 -9.29 -3.09 19.91
CA LYS A 445 -8.57 -1.88 20.31
C LYS A 445 -8.94 -0.70 19.42
N GLU A 446 -8.76 -0.85 18.10
CA GLU A 446 -9.03 0.20 17.10
C GLU A 446 -10.50 0.67 17.13
N ILE A 447 -11.47 -0.25 17.31
CA ILE A 447 -12.88 0.12 17.45
C ILE A 447 -13.10 1.01 18.69
N TYR A 448 -12.47 0.66 19.82
CA TYR A 448 -12.61 1.36 21.10
C TYR A 448 -11.81 2.67 21.16
N GLU A 449 -10.76 2.81 20.33
CA GLU A 449 -9.92 4.01 20.20
C GLU A 449 -10.50 5.07 19.26
N GLN A 450 -11.54 4.74 18.46
CA GLN A 450 -12.18 5.68 17.53
C GLN A 450 -12.50 7.07 18.13
N PRO A 451 -12.99 7.23 19.38
CA PRO A 451 -13.20 8.55 19.97
C PRO A 451 -11.94 9.40 20.04
N ASP A 452 -10.80 8.80 20.40
CA ASP A 452 -9.52 9.48 20.50
C ASP A 452 -8.92 9.71 19.11
N SER A 453 -9.03 8.74 18.20
CA SER A 453 -8.63 8.90 16.79
C SER A 453 -9.37 10.05 16.11
N ILE A 454 -10.67 10.23 16.36
CA ILE A 454 -11.45 11.36 15.84
C ILE A 454 -10.97 12.69 16.44
N ARG A 455 -10.70 12.75 17.75
CA ARG A 455 -10.17 13.96 18.41
C ARG A 455 -8.80 14.33 17.85
N SER A 456 -7.91 13.37 17.67
CA SER A 456 -6.59 13.57 17.07
C SER A 456 -6.70 14.03 15.61
N ALA A 457 -7.62 13.45 14.84
CA ALA A 457 -7.89 13.89 13.47
C ALA A 457 -8.41 15.34 13.41
N MET A 458 -9.11 15.84 14.43
CA MET A 458 -9.60 17.22 14.50
C MET A 458 -8.60 18.21 15.15
N ARG A 459 -7.60 17.71 15.88
CA ARG A 459 -6.65 18.54 16.65
C ARG A 459 -5.89 19.49 15.74
N GLY A 460 -5.88 20.78 16.10
CA GLY A 460 -5.20 21.83 15.34
C GLY A 460 -5.84 22.15 13.98
N ARG A 461 -6.98 21.54 13.64
CA ARG A 461 -7.68 21.72 12.36
C ARG A 461 -9.02 22.46 12.49
N MET A 462 -9.35 22.93 13.68
CA MET A 462 -10.57 23.68 13.97
C MET A 462 -10.20 25.03 14.55
N ASP A 463 -10.68 26.10 13.95
CA ASP A 463 -10.63 27.44 14.49
C ASP A 463 -11.97 27.75 15.17
N GLY A 464 -11.93 27.87 16.49
CA GLY A 464 -13.11 28.13 17.31
C GLY A 464 -13.60 29.57 17.22
N ASP A 465 -12.70 30.52 16.95
CA ASP A 465 -13.02 31.95 16.91
C ASP A 465 -13.69 32.29 15.58
N ASP A 466 -13.14 31.76 14.48
CA ASP A 466 -13.68 31.95 13.12
C ASP A 466 -14.71 30.87 12.71
N ALA A 467 -14.99 29.92 13.60
CA ALA A 467 -15.91 28.79 13.37
C ALA A 467 -15.64 28.05 12.04
N THR A 468 -14.38 27.87 11.70
CA THR A 468 -13.93 27.28 10.43
C THR A 468 -12.95 26.13 10.65
N ALA A 469 -12.70 25.36 9.59
CA ALA A 469 -11.62 24.38 9.57
C ALA A 469 -10.33 24.99 9.01
N VAL A 470 -9.18 24.54 9.52
CA VAL A 470 -7.84 24.93 9.07
C VAL A 470 -7.09 23.69 8.59
N PHE A 471 -6.73 23.67 7.30
CA PHE A 471 -6.03 22.54 6.69
C PHE A 471 -4.64 22.98 6.21
N GLY A 472 -3.66 22.99 7.12
CA GLY A 472 -2.29 23.40 6.80
C GLY A 472 -1.58 22.53 5.74
N GLY A 473 -2.03 21.29 5.53
CA GLY A 473 -1.41 20.35 4.58
C GLY A 473 -1.87 20.47 3.13
N LEU A 474 -2.85 21.32 2.81
CA LEU A 474 -3.35 21.45 1.43
C LEU A 474 -2.48 22.35 0.55
N ASN A 475 -1.53 23.09 1.13
CA ASN A 475 -0.66 24.05 0.43
C ASN A 475 -1.41 24.95 -0.57
N ALA A 476 -2.67 25.25 -0.29
CA ALA A 476 -3.56 26.00 -1.16
C ALA A 476 -4.25 27.08 -0.35
N ASP A 477 -4.34 28.29 -0.91
CA ASP A 477 -5.04 29.38 -0.27
C ASP A 477 -6.57 29.28 -0.43
N ALA A 478 -7.31 30.05 0.35
CA ALA A 478 -8.77 30.05 0.30
C ALA A 478 -9.33 30.47 -1.08
N GLY A 479 -8.59 31.29 -1.84
CA GLY A 479 -8.94 31.69 -3.19
C GLY A 479 -8.76 30.56 -4.20
N GLU A 480 -7.70 29.77 -4.08
CA GLU A 480 -7.45 28.56 -4.87
C GLU A 480 -8.52 27.51 -4.64
N LEU A 481 -8.83 27.21 -3.37
CA LEU A 481 -9.87 26.24 -3.02
C LEU A 481 -11.25 26.63 -3.58
N ARG A 482 -11.58 27.92 -3.62
CA ARG A 482 -12.84 28.43 -4.21
C ARG A 482 -12.94 28.29 -5.73
N ARG A 483 -11.81 28.12 -6.43
CA ARG A 483 -11.78 27.91 -7.89
C ARG A 483 -11.95 26.45 -8.29
N ILE A 484 -12.04 25.53 -7.32
CA ILE A 484 -12.23 24.11 -7.59
C ILE A 484 -13.66 23.87 -8.07
N ASP A 485 -13.81 23.53 -9.35
CA ASP A 485 -15.10 23.26 -9.99
C ASP A 485 -15.50 21.77 -9.97
N ARG A 486 -14.59 20.87 -9.57
CA ARG A 486 -14.81 19.43 -9.54
C ARG A 486 -13.82 18.74 -8.58
N ILE A 487 -14.31 17.75 -7.85
CA ILE A 487 -13.50 16.87 -6.99
C ILE A 487 -13.61 15.43 -7.50
N VAL A 488 -12.50 14.70 -7.46
CA VAL A 488 -12.42 13.25 -7.77
C VAL A 488 -11.72 12.56 -6.60
N LEU A 489 -12.38 11.57 -5.99
CA LEU A 489 -11.89 10.81 -4.85
C LEU A 489 -11.51 9.40 -5.30
N THR A 490 -10.22 9.07 -5.37
CA THR A 490 -9.79 7.72 -5.79
C THR A 490 -9.45 6.87 -4.58
N ALA A 491 -10.05 5.69 -4.45
CA ALA A 491 -9.81 4.78 -3.33
C ALA A 491 -10.24 3.34 -3.65
N CYS A 492 -9.87 2.39 -2.78
CA CYS A 492 -10.31 0.99 -2.85
C CYS A 492 -10.84 0.52 -1.49
N GLY A 493 -11.72 -0.50 -1.48
CA GLY A 493 -12.21 -1.14 -0.25
C GLY A 493 -12.97 -0.18 0.68
N THR A 494 -12.66 -0.20 1.98
CA THR A 494 -13.36 0.67 2.96
C THR A 494 -13.07 2.16 2.74
N SER A 495 -11.90 2.54 2.21
CA SER A 495 -11.64 3.93 1.84
C SER A 495 -12.51 4.41 0.67
N TRP A 496 -12.88 3.50 -0.25
CA TRP A 496 -13.88 3.82 -1.27
C TRP A 496 -15.26 4.06 -0.66
N HIS A 497 -15.66 3.26 0.34
CA HIS A 497 -16.89 3.54 1.10
C HIS A 497 -16.85 4.89 1.83
N ALA A 498 -15.71 5.27 2.42
CA ALA A 498 -15.53 6.60 3.00
C ALA A 498 -15.64 7.70 1.93
N GLY A 499 -15.09 7.46 0.74
CA GLY A 499 -15.23 8.33 -0.44
C GLY A 499 -16.70 8.55 -0.83
N LEU A 500 -17.53 7.51 -0.84
CA LEU A 500 -18.96 7.64 -1.13
C LEU A 500 -19.70 8.53 -0.12
N VAL A 501 -19.35 8.43 1.17
CA VAL A 501 -19.90 9.32 2.20
C VAL A 501 -19.38 10.75 2.00
N GLY A 502 -18.10 10.89 1.69
CA GLY A 502 -17.45 12.17 1.39
C GLY A 502 -18.07 12.89 0.19
N GLU A 503 -18.35 12.17 -0.90
CA GLU A 503 -19.05 12.69 -2.09
C GLU A 503 -20.36 13.37 -1.69
N TYR A 504 -21.20 12.68 -0.91
CA TYR A 504 -22.47 13.22 -0.46
C TYR A 504 -22.31 14.50 0.38
N LEU A 505 -21.37 14.51 1.35
CA LEU A 505 -21.14 15.65 2.23
C LEU A 505 -20.56 16.86 1.46
N ILE A 506 -19.61 16.63 0.58
CA ILE A 506 -18.97 17.68 -0.23
C ILE A 506 -19.99 18.30 -1.18
N GLU A 507 -20.81 17.49 -1.87
CA GLU A 507 -21.86 18.02 -2.75
C GLU A 507 -22.95 18.79 -1.98
N GLU A 508 -23.27 18.35 -0.76
CA GLU A 508 -24.27 19.00 0.07
C GLU A 508 -23.80 20.37 0.58
N PHE A 509 -22.58 20.45 1.12
CA PHE A 509 -22.07 21.65 1.77
C PHE A 509 -21.31 22.60 0.83
N ALA A 510 -20.43 22.07 -0.03
CA ALA A 510 -19.59 22.88 -0.90
C ALA A 510 -20.23 23.15 -2.28
N ARG A 511 -21.24 22.36 -2.68
CA ARG A 511 -21.91 22.45 -4.00
C ARG A 511 -20.96 22.22 -5.18
N ILE A 512 -19.88 21.49 -4.95
CA ILE A 512 -18.89 21.12 -5.98
C ILE A 512 -19.22 19.71 -6.46
N PRO A 513 -19.40 19.49 -7.79
CA PRO A 513 -19.55 18.15 -8.35
C PRO A 513 -18.41 17.24 -7.90
N THR A 514 -18.76 16.13 -7.25
CA THR A 514 -17.79 15.17 -6.72
C THR A 514 -18.05 13.80 -7.33
N GLY A 515 -16.99 13.05 -7.61
CA GLY A 515 -17.09 11.65 -8.03
C GLY A 515 -16.07 10.79 -7.30
N VAL A 516 -16.40 9.51 -7.12
CA VAL A 516 -15.55 8.49 -6.48
C VAL A 516 -15.15 7.44 -7.49
#